data_AF-A0A7X8JKN8-F1
#
_entry.id   AF-A0A7X8JKN8-F1
#
_cell.length_a   1.000
_cell.length_b   1.000
_cell.length_c   1.000
_cell.angle_alpha   90.00
_cell.angle_beta   90.00
_cell.angle_gamma   90.00
#
_symmetry.space_group_name_H-M   'P 1'
#
loop_
_entity.id
_entity.type
_entity.pdbx_description
1 polymer ?
#
loop_
_entity_poly.entity_id
_entity_poly.type
_entity_poly.pdbx_seq_one_letter_code
_entity_poly.pdbx_strand_id
1 'polypeptide(L)'
;QFSCADSLSRNKATNVIEKHFADFITNNNYLLYSVADKWYLVIIESLDNYEEYYVCEDTLMECGKKGSVKIKKPNEILEKAFDKNLYHKGFINLNSDFYESGYELSEGNTTYFYFKDKDGTIYGESKLTAFVKPNPINETVYNYLLKRLLCYITPTDCDKKSK
;
A
#
# COMPACT_ATOMS: atom_id res chain seq x y z
N GLN A 1 -15.56 4.72 15.05
CA GLN A 1 -15.76 3.31 15.46
C GLN A 1 -15.37 2.44 14.27
N PHE A 2 -14.44 1.50 14.42
CA PHE A 2 -14.00 0.65 13.29
C PHE A 2 -15.09 -0.32 12.88
N SER A 3 -15.40 -0.42 11.58
CA SER A 3 -16.33 -1.44 11.08
C SER A 3 -15.67 -2.82 11.10
N CYS A 4 -16.47 -3.89 11.09
CA CYS A 4 -15.97 -5.27 10.98
C CYS A 4 -15.10 -5.45 9.71
N ALA A 5 -15.47 -4.78 8.62
CA ALA A 5 -14.72 -4.80 7.37
C ALA A 5 -13.35 -4.11 7.50
N ASP A 6 -13.25 -2.99 8.22
CA ASP A 6 -11.98 -2.28 8.44
C ASP A 6 -10.99 -3.16 9.23
N SER A 7 -11.50 -3.80 10.29
CA SER A 7 -10.73 -4.76 11.10
C SER A 7 -10.23 -5.95 10.27
N LEU A 8 -11.03 -6.43 9.30
CA LEU A 8 -10.63 -7.52 8.42
C LEU A 8 -9.45 -7.15 7.53
N SER A 9 -9.48 -5.99 6.87
CA SER A 9 -8.39 -5.52 6.00
C SER A 9 -7.09 -5.35 6.78
N ARG A 10 -7.17 -4.74 7.97
CA ARG A 10 -6.02 -4.60 8.88
C ARG A 10 -5.45 -5.95 9.28
N ASN A 11 -6.29 -6.88 9.75
CA ASN A 11 -5.84 -8.21 10.18
C ASN A 11 -5.16 -8.98 9.05
N LYS A 12 -5.72 -8.92 7.83
CA LYS A 12 -5.10 -9.56 6.66
C LYS A 12 -3.75 -8.93 6.32
N ALA A 13 -3.65 -7.60 6.35
CA ALA A 13 -2.40 -6.90 6.11
C ALA A 13 -1.33 -7.24 7.17
N THR A 14 -1.72 -7.35 8.45
CA THR A 14 -0.84 -7.83 9.52
C THR A 14 -0.34 -9.25 9.24
N ASN A 15 -1.24 -10.17 8.89
CA ASN A 15 -0.87 -11.54 8.56
C ASN A 15 0.11 -11.63 7.39
N VAL A 16 -0.07 -10.82 6.35
CA VAL A 16 0.87 -10.76 5.21
C VAL A 16 2.26 -10.33 5.68
N ILE A 17 2.35 -9.31 6.52
CA ILE A 17 3.62 -8.82 7.04
C ILE A 17 4.30 -9.86 7.92
N GLU A 18 3.58 -10.44 8.89
CA GLU A 18 4.13 -11.43 9.81
C GLU A 18 4.58 -12.71 9.09
N LYS A 19 3.80 -13.18 8.11
CA LYS A 19 4.09 -14.42 7.38
C LYS A 19 5.28 -14.29 6.42
N HIS A 20 5.47 -13.13 5.78
CA HIS A 20 6.40 -13.00 4.64
C HIS A 20 7.56 -12.03 4.87
N PHE A 21 7.49 -11.20 5.93
CA PHE A 21 8.39 -10.06 6.11
C PHE A 21 8.86 -9.82 7.56
N ALA A 22 8.54 -10.70 8.52
CA ALA A 22 8.91 -10.52 9.93
C ALA A 22 10.40 -10.19 10.14
N ASP A 23 11.30 -10.86 9.41
CA ASP A 23 12.75 -10.64 9.52
C ASP A 23 13.21 -9.31 8.91
N PHE A 24 12.47 -8.76 7.95
CA PHE A 24 12.88 -7.59 7.17
C PHE A 24 12.41 -6.27 7.81
N ILE A 25 11.34 -6.29 8.60
CA ILE A 25 10.68 -5.07 9.09
C ILE A 25 11.23 -4.55 10.42
N THR A 26 11.90 -5.39 11.21
CA THR A 26 12.27 -5.08 12.61
C THR A 26 13.11 -3.81 12.78
N ASN A 27 13.78 -3.32 11.74
CA ASN A 27 14.58 -2.09 11.79
C ASN A 27 14.38 -1.18 10.56
N ASN A 28 13.35 -1.43 9.75
CA ASN A 28 13.14 -0.72 8.49
C ASN A 28 11.77 -0.04 8.46
N ASN A 29 11.74 1.13 7.83
CA ASN A 29 10.48 1.74 7.40
C ASN A 29 9.87 0.87 6.29
N TYR A 30 8.56 0.69 6.32
CA TYR A 30 7.88 -0.03 5.25
C TYR A 30 6.46 0.49 5.04
N LEU A 31 5.97 0.36 3.82
CA LEU A 31 4.56 0.60 3.50
C LEU A 31 3.93 -0.66 2.92
N LEU A 32 2.63 -0.77 3.12
CA LEU A 32 1.80 -1.81 2.52
C LEU A 32 0.63 -1.14 1.81
N TYR A 33 0.41 -1.56 0.57
CA TYR A 33 -0.73 -1.19 -0.23
C TYR A 33 -1.42 -2.45 -0.73
N SER A 34 -2.75 -2.52 -0.64
CA SER A 34 -3.51 -3.67 -1.10
C SER A 34 -4.68 -3.28 -1.99
N VAL A 35 -5.09 -4.23 -2.83
CA VAL A 35 -6.33 -4.19 -3.62
C VAL A 35 -7.13 -5.45 -3.32
N ALA A 36 -8.42 -5.26 -3.05
CA ALA A 36 -9.41 -6.30 -2.74
C ALA A 36 -9.03 -7.21 -1.56
N ASP A 37 -8.20 -6.73 -0.62
CA ASP A 37 -7.66 -7.51 0.50
C ASP A 37 -7.04 -8.86 0.08
N LYS A 38 -6.51 -8.90 -1.16
CA LYS A 38 -6.02 -10.11 -1.83
C LYS A 38 -4.62 -9.89 -2.42
N TRP A 39 -4.44 -8.79 -3.12
CA TRP A 39 -3.19 -8.44 -3.76
C TRP A 39 -2.50 -7.36 -2.96
N TYR A 40 -1.22 -7.54 -2.68
CA TYR A 40 -0.43 -6.68 -1.81
C TYR A 40 0.85 -6.25 -2.51
N LEU A 41 1.19 -4.99 -2.34
CA LEU A 41 2.49 -4.38 -2.62
C LEU A 41 3.08 -3.97 -1.27
N VAL A 42 4.24 -4.51 -0.94
CA VAL A 42 5.02 -4.12 0.24
C VAL A 42 6.30 -3.47 -0.25
N ILE A 43 6.60 -2.26 0.22
CA ILE A 43 7.87 -1.59 -0.09
C ILE A 43 8.61 -1.40 1.22
N ILE A 44 9.86 -1.87 1.26
CA ILE A 44 10.75 -1.75 2.42
C ILE A 44 11.85 -0.77 2.07
N GLU A 45 12.06 0.23 2.91
CA GLU A 45 13.16 1.18 2.78
C GLU A 45 14.40 0.65 3.49
N SER A 46 15.50 0.56 2.76
CA SER A 46 16.85 0.31 3.29
C SER A 46 17.73 1.55 3.11
N LEU A 47 19.00 1.48 3.55
CA LEU A 47 19.95 2.59 3.45
C LEU A 47 20.12 3.06 1.99
N ASP A 48 20.41 2.13 1.08
CA ASP A 48 20.83 2.45 -0.29
C ASP A 48 19.73 2.22 -1.34
N ASN A 49 18.67 1.50 -0.98
CA ASN A 49 17.64 1.06 -1.94
C ASN A 49 16.26 0.98 -1.30
N TYR A 50 15.24 0.95 -2.16
CA TYR A 50 13.90 0.46 -1.84
C TYR A 50 13.72 -0.94 -2.42
N GLU A 51 13.04 -1.80 -1.68
CA GLU A 51 12.73 -3.16 -2.13
C GLU A 51 11.22 -3.35 -2.21
N GLU A 52 10.71 -3.54 -3.43
CA GLU A 52 9.29 -3.79 -3.67
C GLU A 52 9.01 -5.29 -3.72
N TYR A 53 7.95 -5.71 -3.07
CA TYR A 53 7.51 -7.09 -3.01
C TYR A 53 6.02 -7.18 -3.33
N TYR A 54 5.65 -8.21 -4.09
CA TYR A 54 4.27 -8.47 -4.45
C TYR A 54 3.81 -9.77 -3.80
N VAL A 55 2.67 -9.73 -3.12
CA VAL A 55 2.10 -10.89 -2.45
C VAL A 55 0.65 -11.05 -2.87
N CYS A 56 0.23 -12.29 -3.06
CA CYS A 56 -1.17 -12.65 -3.20
C CYS A 56 -1.54 -13.63 -2.09
N GLU A 57 -2.60 -13.32 -1.34
CA GLU A 57 -3.23 -14.24 -0.41
C GLU A 57 -4.69 -14.45 -0.86
N ASP A 58 -4.98 -15.64 -1.37
CA ASP A 58 -6.32 -16.10 -1.73
C ASP A 58 -6.66 -17.35 -0.92
N THR A 59 -7.95 -17.64 -0.72
CA THR A 59 -8.42 -18.86 -0.01
C THR A 59 -7.98 -20.16 -0.70
N LEU A 60 -7.55 -20.08 -1.96
CA LEU A 60 -7.02 -21.18 -2.76
C LEU A 60 -5.48 -21.23 -2.84
N MET A 61 -4.78 -20.30 -2.18
CA MET A 61 -3.39 -20.45 -1.72
C MET A 61 -2.27 -20.66 -2.78
N GLU A 62 -2.28 -20.00 -3.95
CA GLU A 62 -1.35 -20.39 -5.04
C GLU A 62 -0.45 -19.33 -5.70
N CYS A 63 -0.40 -18.04 -5.30
CA CYS A 63 0.54 -17.12 -5.98
C CYS A 63 1.74 -16.65 -5.13
N GLY A 64 1.73 -16.86 -3.81
CA GLY A 64 2.89 -16.64 -2.93
C GLY A 64 3.47 -15.22 -2.95
N LYS A 65 4.68 -15.07 -2.41
CA LYS A 65 5.50 -13.86 -2.53
C LYS A 65 6.28 -13.93 -3.84
N LYS A 66 6.01 -13.02 -4.79
CA LYS A 66 6.81 -12.87 -6.01
C LYS A 66 7.97 -11.91 -5.75
N GLY A 67 9.09 -12.18 -6.43
CA GLY A 67 10.42 -11.63 -6.14
C GLY A 67 10.52 -10.11 -6.04
N SER A 68 11.63 -9.64 -5.45
CA SER A 68 11.84 -8.22 -5.18
C SER A 68 12.33 -7.45 -6.40
N VAL A 69 11.78 -6.24 -6.57
CA VAL A 69 12.40 -5.22 -7.43
C VAL A 69 13.19 -4.28 -6.53
N LYS A 70 14.50 -4.23 -6.74
CA LYS A 70 15.38 -3.27 -6.06
C LYS A 70 15.44 -1.97 -6.85
N ILE A 71 15.13 -0.87 -6.18
CA ILE A 71 15.15 0.48 -6.75
C ILE A 71 16.20 1.29 -5.99
N LYS A 72 17.23 1.77 -6.70
CA LYS A 72 18.31 2.56 -6.09
C LYS A 72 17.79 3.93 -5.64
N LYS A 73 18.36 4.44 -4.55
CA LYS A 73 18.23 5.85 -4.16
C LYS A 73 19.16 6.73 -5.03
N PRO A 74 18.79 8.00 -5.32
CA PRO A 74 17.52 8.64 -4.98
C PRO A 74 16.36 8.18 -5.88
N ASN A 75 15.14 8.22 -5.36
CA ASN A 75 13.92 8.00 -6.14
C ASN A 75 12.82 8.94 -5.64
N GLU A 76 12.49 9.96 -6.43
CA GLU A 76 11.62 11.07 -6.00
C GLU A 76 10.24 10.61 -5.49
N ILE A 77 9.65 9.59 -6.12
CA ILE A 77 8.31 9.09 -5.74
C ILE A 77 8.41 8.32 -4.41
N LEU A 78 9.42 7.47 -4.26
CA LEU A 78 9.59 6.67 -3.04
C LEU A 78 10.10 7.51 -1.86
N GLU A 79 10.89 8.55 -2.12
CA GLU A 79 11.24 9.55 -1.10
C GLU A 79 9.98 10.22 -0.53
N LYS A 80 9.04 10.63 -1.39
CA LYS A 80 7.72 11.12 -0.96
C LYS A 80 6.93 10.03 -0.24
N ALA A 81 6.98 8.78 -0.71
CA ALA A 81 6.25 7.68 -0.09
C ALA A 81 6.70 7.39 1.36
N PHE A 82 7.96 7.68 1.70
CA PHE A 82 8.52 7.48 3.05
C PHE A 82 8.62 8.77 3.88
N ASP A 83 8.11 9.90 3.37
CA ASP A 83 8.00 11.14 4.17
C ASP A 83 6.75 11.11 5.05
N LYS A 84 6.93 10.82 6.34
CA LYS A 84 5.84 10.78 7.34
C LYS A 84 5.04 12.07 7.45
N ASN A 85 5.62 13.21 7.07
CA ASN A 85 4.95 14.51 7.19
C ASN A 85 3.87 14.70 6.12
N LEU A 86 3.85 13.87 5.06
CA LEU A 86 2.84 13.90 4.02
C LEU A 86 1.57 13.12 4.36
N TYR A 87 1.53 12.47 5.53
CA TYR A 87 0.46 11.57 5.91
C TYR A 87 -0.30 12.06 7.14
N HIS A 88 -1.62 11.88 7.11
CA HIS A 88 -2.45 12.06 8.29
C HIS A 88 -2.14 11.00 9.36
N LYS A 89 -2.46 11.33 10.61
CA LYS A 89 -2.47 10.37 11.73
C LYS A 89 -3.88 9.85 11.93
N GLY A 90 -4.01 8.56 12.27
CA GLY A 90 -5.29 7.89 12.43
C GLY A 90 -5.76 7.19 11.16
N PHE A 91 -6.96 6.62 11.22
CA PHE A 91 -7.53 5.79 10.17
C PHE A 91 -8.57 6.56 9.35
N ILE A 92 -8.46 6.53 8.03
CA ILE A 92 -9.43 7.14 7.12
C ILE A 92 -10.15 6.09 6.27
N ASN A 93 -11.48 6.11 6.31
CA ASN A 93 -12.37 5.44 5.38
C ASN A 93 -13.40 6.44 4.83
N LEU A 94 -14.27 5.99 3.93
CA LEU A 94 -15.30 6.85 3.30
C LEU A 94 -16.33 7.45 4.28
N ASN A 95 -16.34 7.01 5.55
CA ASN A 95 -17.22 7.53 6.61
C ASN A 95 -16.46 8.39 7.64
N SER A 96 -15.18 8.68 7.41
CA SER A 96 -14.35 9.50 8.31
C SER A 96 -14.57 10.99 8.08
N ASP A 97 -14.25 11.81 9.07
CA ASP A 97 -14.40 13.28 9.04
C ASP A 97 -13.72 13.94 7.83
N PHE A 98 -12.67 13.32 7.27
CA PHE A 98 -12.03 13.74 6.03
C PHE A 98 -13.00 13.88 4.84
N TYR A 99 -14.07 13.08 4.81
CA TYR A 99 -15.11 13.09 3.78
C TYR A 99 -16.46 13.61 4.30
N GLU A 100 -16.49 14.39 5.39
CA GLU A 100 -17.74 14.97 5.90
C GLU A 100 -18.44 15.86 4.86
N SER A 101 -17.64 16.55 4.04
CA SER A 101 -18.15 17.36 2.91
C SER A 101 -18.47 16.55 1.64
N GLY A 102 -18.37 15.21 1.71
CA GLY A 102 -18.51 14.31 0.57
C GLY A 102 -17.19 14.06 -0.19
N TYR A 103 -17.26 13.19 -1.19
CA TYR A 103 -16.19 12.92 -2.15
C TYR A 103 -16.70 13.12 -3.59
N GLU A 104 -15.80 13.53 -4.48
CA GLU A 104 -16.09 13.74 -5.90
C GLU A 104 -16.14 12.41 -6.67
N LEU A 105 -15.33 11.45 -6.25
CA LEU A 105 -15.16 10.15 -6.92
C LEU A 105 -14.86 9.07 -5.88
N SER A 106 -15.47 7.90 -6.04
CA SER A 106 -15.11 6.68 -5.32
C SER A 106 -15.49 5.46 -6.15
N GLU A 107 -14.52 4.90 -6.88
CA GLU A 107 -14.74 3.81 -7.82
C GLU A 107 -13.65 2.73 -7.78
N GLY A 108 -14.04 1.52 -8.20
CA GLY A 108 -13.16 0.38 -8.28
C GLY A 108 -13.09 -0.44 -6.99
N ASN A 109 -12.15 -1.40 -6.98
CA ASN A 109 -11.97 -2.29 -5.84
C ASN A 109 -11.51 -1.54 -4.59
N THR A 110 -11.89 -2.06 -3.43
CA THR A 110 -11.40 -1.57 -2.15
C THR A 110 -9.88 -1.67 -2.08
N THR A 111 -9.25 -0.66 -1.50
CA THR A 111 -7.82 -0.59 -1.24
C THR A 111 -7.56 -0.45 0.26
N TYR A 112 -6.40 -0.90 0.69
CA TYR A 112 -5.92 -0.69 2.05
C TYR A 112 -4.47 -0.20 2.01
N PHE A 113 -4.16 0.86 2.73
CA PHE A 113 -2.83 1.44 2.75
C PHE A 113 -2.38 1.76 4.17
N TYR A 114 -1.08 1.61 4.43
CA TYR A 114 -0.40 2.32 5.50
C TYR A 114 1.10 2.42 5.25
N PHE A 115 1.72 3.42 5.88
CA PHE A 115 3.16 3.50 6.10
C PHE A 115 3.43 3.26 7.59
N LYS A 116 4.36 2.36 7.92
CA LYS A 116 4.86 2.14 9.28
C LYS A 116 6.34 2.49 9.37
N ASP A 117 6.69 3.37 10.30
CA ASP A 117 8.09 3.67 10.57
C ASP A 117 8.78 2.57 11.40
N LYS A 118 10.10 2.62 11.44
CA LYS A 118 10.93 1.70 12.22
C LYS A 118 10.63 1.68 13.73
N ASP A 119 10.02 2.76 14.25
CA ASP A 119 9.62 2.86 15.67
C ASP A 119 8.23 2.23 15.90
N GLY A 120 7.59 1.76 14.84
CA GLY A 120 6.32 1.06 14.85
C GLY A 120 5.09 1.97 14.72
N THR A 121 5.28 3.26 14.49
CA THR A 121 4.20 4.24 14.32
C THR A 121 3.60 4.10 12.93
N ILE A 122 2.27 4.10 12.85
CA ILE A 122 1.51 3.99 11.60
C ILE A 122 1.05 5.38 11.14
N TYR A 123 1.19 5.66 9.85
CA TYR A 123 0.80 6.89 9.17
C TYR A 123 -0.03 6.59 7.93
N GLY A 124 -0.97 7.49 7.60
CA GLY A 124 -1.74 7.45 6.36
C GLY A 124 -2.72 6.28 6.28
N GLU A 125 -2.97 5.59 7.40
CA GLU A 125 -3.73 4.34 7.39
C GLU A 125 -5.13 4.57 6.82
N SER A 126 -5.48 3.85 5.75
CA SER A 126 -6.76 4.08 5.10
C SER A 126 -7.32 2.87 4.39
N LYS A 127 -8.65 2.84 4.30
CA LYS A 127 -9.42 1.87 3.51
C LYS A 127 -10.39 2.60 2.60
N LEU A 128 -10.06 2.64 1.31
CA LEU A 128 -10.75 3.46 0.31
C LEU A 128 -11.06 2.63 -0.94
N THR A 129 -11.47 3.28 -2.02
CA THR A 129 -11.58 2.68 -3.36
C THR A 129 -10.36 3.03 -4.20
N ALA A 130 -10.08 2.23 -5.25
CA ALA A 130 -8.90 2.41 -6.10
C ALA A 130 -8.84 3.78 -6.80
N PHE A 131 -9.99 4.40 -7.07
CA PHE A 131 -10.08 5.75 -7.57
C PHE A 131 -10.91 6.57 -6.60
N VAL A 132 -10.28 7.48 -5.86
CA VAL A 132 -10.94 8.30 -4.85
C VAL A 132 -10.47 9.75 -4.94
N LYS A 133 -11.42 10.69 -4.83
CA LYS A 133 -11.14 12.14 -4.82
C LYS A 133 -12.02 12.87 -3.79
N PRO A 134 -11.45 13.69 -2.90
CA PRO A 134 -10.01 13.90 -2.69
C PRO A 134 -9.32 12.64 -2.13
N ASN A 135 -8.02 12.48 -2.40
CA ASN A 135 -7.25 11.38 -1.84
C ASN A 135 -6.49 11.85 -0.58
N PRO A 136 -6.65 11.23 0.59
CA PRO A 136 -5.96 11.61 1.82
C PRO A 136 -4.46 11.25 1.80
N ILE A 137 -4.03 10.46 0.81
CA ILE A 137 -2.63 10.16 0.53
C ILE A 137 -2.16 11.04 -0.62
N ASN A 138 -0.86 11.38 -0.64
CA ASN A 138 -0.25 12.04 -1.79
C ASN A 138 -0.62 11.33 -3.11
N GLU A 139 -1.28 12.05 -4.02
CA GLU A 139 -1.86 11.47 -5.25
C GLU A 139 -0.79 10.82 -6.14
N THR A 140 0.43 11.36 -6.19
CA THR A 140 1.52 10.77 -6.98
C THR A 140 1.97 9.44 -6.37
N VAL A 141 2.10 9.36 -5.05
CA VAL A 141 2.42 8.11 -4.34
C VAL A 141 1.30 7.09 -4.53
N TYR A 142 0.05 7.50 -4.33
CA TYR A 142 -1.09 6.60 -4.47
C TYR A 142 -1.21 6.00 -5.88
N ASN A 143 -1.09 6.85 -6.91
CA ASN A 143 -1.12 6.41 -8.30
C ASN A 143 0.05 5.49 -8.64
N TYR A 144 1.24 5.75 -8.07
CA TYR A 144 2.38 4.84 -8.20
C TYR A 144 2.05 3.46 -7.64
N LEU A 145 1.59 3.38 -6.39
CA LEU A 145 1.27 2.11 -5.71
C LEU A 145 0.19 1.33 -6.46
N LEU A 146 -0.88 2.01 -6.87
CA LEU A 146 -1.96 1.42 -7.66
C LEU A 146 -1.42 0.88 -8.99
N LYS A 147 -0.67 1.67 -9.75
CA LYS A 147 -0.12 1.27 -11.04
C LYS A 147 0.81 0.07 -10.90
N ARG A 148 1.74 0.09 -9.94
CA ARG A 148 2.67 -1.01 -9.69
C ARG A 148 1.93 -2.31 -9.39
N LEU A 149 0.95 -2.24 -8.50
CA LEU A 149 0.18 -3.43 -8.11
C LEU A 149 -0.72 -3.92 -9.27
N LEU A 150 -1.35 -3.03 -10.03
CA LEU A 150 -2.13 -3.42 -11.23
C LEU A 150 -1.24 -4.07 -12.29
N CYS A 151 -0.04 -3.53 -12.55
CA CYS A 151 0.92 -4.16 -13.47
C CYS A 151 1.28 -5.58 -13.06
N TYR A 152 1.38 -5.84 -11.76
CA TYR A 152 1.59 -7.19 -11.23
C TYR A 152 0.38 -8.10 -11.43
N ILE A 153 -0.83 -7.60 -11.15
CA ILE A 153 -2.09 -8.36 -11.26
C ILE A 153 -2.43 -8.68 -12.73
N THR A 154 -2.18 -7.74 -13.64
CA THR A 154 -2.44 -7.86 -15.08
C THR A 154 -1.15 -7.66 -15.88
N PRO A 155 -0.29 -8.69 -16.00
CA PRO A 155 1.04 -8.55 -16.60
C PRO A 155 1.05 -8.16 -18.08
N THR A 156 -0.09 -8.23 -18.78
CA THR A 156 -0.15 -8.20 -20.24
C THR A 156 0.24 -6.88 -20.90
N ASP A 157 0.37 -5.76 -20.16
CA ASP A 157 0.55 -4.43 -20.78
C ASP A 157 1.61 -3.50 -20.17
N CYS A 158 2.29 -3.86 -19.08
CA CYS A 158 3.23 -2.92 -18.44
C CYS A 158 4.65 -2.91 -19.02
N ASP A 159 5.07 -3.96 -19.73
CA ASP A 159 6.42 -4.08 -20.33
C ASP A 159 6.47 -3.68 -21.83
N LYS A 160 5.36 -3.20 -22.41
CA LYS A 160 5.31 -2.83 -23.84
C LYS A 160 5.88 -1.44 -24.17
N LYS A 161 6.43 -0.71 -23.20
CA LYS A 161 7.08 0.60 -23.42
C LYS A 161 8.50 0.65 -22.89
N SER A 162 9.36 -0.19 -23.45
CA SER A 162 10.81 0.02 -23.47
C SER A 162 11.42 -0.79 -24.61
N LYS A 163 11.21 -0.31 -25.84
CA LYS A 163 12.04 -0.59 -27.00
C LYS A 163 12.27 0.72 -27.73
#